data_AF-A0A5C6L336-F1
#
_entry.id   AF-A0A5C6L336-F1
#
_cell.length_a   1.000
_cell.length_b   1.000
_cell.length_c   1.000
_cell.angle_alpha   90.00
_cell.angle_beta   90.00
_cell.angle_gamma   90.00
#
_symmetry.space_group_name_H-M   'P 1'
#
loop_
_entity.id
_entity.type
_entity.pdbx_description
1 polymer ?
#
loop_
_entity_poly.entity_id
_entity_poly.type
_entity_poly.pdbx_seq_one_letter_code
_entity_poly.pdbx_strand_id
1 'polypeptide(L)'
;MKNKLVLYLLVSLVASCIYPVTVWAKVNERFSLKNESVSEQIPLTKKVSRKTRSILIPPCSVALLESSLIFSFHSLSEDAEIILYNSANSEMLRIPISRYQRGSEMNIPIDYLEMGSYTLEIVTASGEHWYGYFEYVASDTFSL
;
A
#
# COMPACT_ATOMS: atom_id res chain seq x y z
N MET A 1 -45.20 -7.08 -20.87
CA MET A 1 -43.87 -7.65 -21.22
C MET A 1 -42.68 -6.73 -20.89
N LYS A 2 -42.87 -5.45 -20.52
CA LYS A 2 -41.78 -4.51 -20.17
C LYS A 2 -41.02 -4.86 -18.86
N ASN A 3 -41.72 -5.34 -17.81
CA ASN A 3 -41.10 -5.54 -16.49
C ASN A 3 -40.14 -6.73 -16.41
N LYS A 4 -40.34 -7.77 -17.23
CA LYS A 4 -39.42 -8.92 -17.27
C LYS A 4 -38.08 -8.54 -17.90
N LEU A 5 -38.08 -7.67 -18.92
CA LEU A 5 -36.87 -7.25 -19.61
C LEU A 5 -35.97 -6.38 -18.71
N VAL A 6 -36.58 -5.51 -17.90
CA VAL A 6 -35.88 -4.67 -16.93
C VAL A 6 -35.25 -5.52 -15.82
N LEU A 7 -35.95 -6.56 -15.37
CA LEU A 7 -35.42 -7.49 -14.36
C LEU A 7 -34.20 -8.25 -14.89
N TYR A 8 -34.24 -8.72 -16.14
CA TYR A 8 -33.09 -9.37 -16.79
C TYR A 8 -31.89 -8.42 -16.93
N LEU A 9 -32.14 -7.16 -17.32
CA LEU A 9 -31.08 -6.15 -17.43
C LEU A 9 -30.41 -5.85 -16.08
N LEU A 10 -31.19 -5.74 -15.00
CA LEU A 10 -30.66 -5.52 -13.66
C LEU A 10 -29.86 -6.73 -13.15
N VAL A 11 -30.34 -7.95 -13.38
CA VAL A 11 -29.63 -9.18 -12.98
C VAL A 11 -28.31 -9.34 -13.75
N SER A 12 -28.29 -9.04 -15.06
CA SER A 12 -27.05 -9.06 -15.85
C SER A 12 -26.06 -7.97 -15.44
N LEU A 13 -26.54 -6.77 -15.09
CA LEU A 13 -25.69 -5.69 -14.60
C LEU A 13 -25.04 -6.05 -13.25
N VAL A 14 -25.82 -6.62 -12.32
CA VAL A 14 -25.31 -7.06 -11.02
C VAL A 14 -24.31 -8.21 -11.18
N ALA A 15 -24.57 -9.17 -12.07
CA ALA A 15 -23.62 -10.26 -12.36
C ALA A 15 -22.31 -9.74 -12.98
N SER A 16 -22.38 -8.74 -13.87
CA SER A 16 -21.22 -8.08 -14.47
C SER A 16 -20.37 -7.32 -13.46
N CYS A 17 -20.96 -6.79 -12.38
CA CYS A 17 -20.24 -6.06 -11.35
C CYS A 17 -19.58 -6.98 -10.32
N ILE A 18 -20.13 -8.18 -10.09
CA ILE A 18 -19.60 -9.14 -9.09
C ILE A 18 -18.45 -9.99 -9.68
N TYR A 19 -18.47 -10.29 -10.97
CA TYR A 19 -17.45 -11.12 -11.62
C TYR A 19 -16.01 -10.55 -11.55
N PRO A 20 -15.74 -9.24 -11.77
CA PRO A 20 -14.38 -8.72 -11.64
C PRO A 20 -13.90 -8.66 -10.19
N VAL A 21 -14.80 -8.42 -9.21
CA VAL A 21 -14.45 -8.31 -7.78
C VAL A 21 -14.07 -9.68 -7.20
N THR A 22 -14.75 -10.75 -7.60
CA THR A 22 -14.47 -12.11 -7.12
C THR A 22 -13.24 -12.73 -7.78
N VAL A 23 -12.96 -12.41 -9.04
CA VAL A 23 -11.70 -12.80 -9.71
C VAL A 23 -10.51 -12.07 -9.07
N TRP A 24 -10.65 -10.79 -8.73
CA TRP A 24 -9.59 -10.04 -8.05
C TRP A 24 -9.30 -10.57 -6.65
N ALA A 25 -10.33 -10.88 -5.84
CA ALA A 25 -10.15 -11.49 -4.53
C ALA A 25 -9.48 -12.88 -4.58
N LYS A 26 -9.84 -13.70 -5.58
CA LYS A 26 -9.27 -15.06 -5.74
C LYS A 26 -7.86 -15.07 -6.32
N VAL A 27 -7.48 -14.03 -7.09
CA VAL A 27 -6.10 -13.79 -7.50
C VAL A 27 -5.26 -13.30 -6.31
N ASN A 28 -5.83 -12.46 -5.45
CA ASN A 28 -5.17 -11.96 -4.23
C ASN A 28 -4.80 -13.10 -3.26
N GLU A 29 -5.74 -14.02 -2.99
CA GLU A 29 -5.46 -15.20 -2.15
C GLU A 29 -4.38 -16.14 -2.74
N ARG A 30 -4.31 -16.23 -4.08
CA ARG A 30 -3.29 -17.07 -4.75
C ARG A 30 -1.92 -16.40 -4.86
N PHE A 31 -1.86 -15.07 -4.82
CA PHE A 31 -0.61 -14.33 -4.75
C PHE A 31 0.00 -14.35 -3.33
N SER A 32 -0.83 -14.30 -2.27
CA SER A 32 -0.31 -14.38 -0.89
C SER A 32 0.38 -15.70 -0.55
N LEU A 33 0.02 -16.82 -1.20
CA LEU A 33 0.58 -18.14 -0.88
C LEU A 33 1.81 -18.54 -1.69
N LYS A 34 2.33 -17.66 -2.57
CA LYS A 34 3.42 -18.05 -3.49
C LYS A 34 4.62 -17.12 -3.56
N ASN A 35 4.62 -16.03 -2.81
CA ASN A 35 5.81 -15.19 -2.66
C ASN A 35 6.59 -15.62 -1.42
N GLU A 36 7.24 -16.78 -1.56
CA GLU A 36 8.44 -17.13 -0.78
C GLU A 36 9.67 -16.42 -1.38
N SER A 37 9.46 -15.23 -1.96
CA SER A 37 10.52 -14.26 -2.22
C SER A 37 10.76 -13.54 -0.91
N VAL A 38 12.02 -13.46 -0.51
CA VAL A 38 12.48 -12.74 0.67
C VAL A 38 12.01 -11.29 0.55
N SER A 39 10.87 -10.97 1.16
CA SER A 39 10.37 -9.61 1.26
C SER A 39 10.93 -9.03 2.55
N GLU A 40 11.63 -7.91 2.42
CA GLU A 40 12.11 -7.19 3.61
C GLU A 40 10.96 -6.33 4.14
N GLN A 41 10.45 -6.71 5.31
CA GLN A 41 9.44 -5.91 5.99
C GLN A 41 10.10 -4.66 6.58
N ILE A 42 9.60 -3.49 6.19
CA ILE A 42 10.10 -2.21 6.70
C ILE A 42 9.39 -1.91 8.04
N PRO A 43 10.12 -1.84 9.17
CA PRO A 43 9.51 -1.52 10.45
C PRO A 43 9.06 -0.05 10.47
N LEU A 44 7.78 0.18 10.74
CA LEU A 44 7.25 1.53 10.93
C LEU A 44 7.27 1.92 12.40
N THR A 45 7.86 3.08 12.70
CA THR A 45 7.93 3.68 14.03
C THR A 45 7.11 4.95 14.09
N LYS A 46 6.26 5.09 15.11
CA LYS A 46 5.45 6.30 15.30
C LYS A 46 6.30 7.41 15.90
N LYS A 47 6.17 8.64 15.40
CA LYS A 47 6.58 9.82 16.17
C LYS A 47 5.61 9.97 17.35
N VAL A 48 6.09 9.80 18.57
CA VAL A 48 5.25 9.97 19.76
C VAL A 48 4.84 11.45 19.87
N SER A 49 3.63 11.76 19.42
CA SER A 49 3.03 13.08 19.59
C SER A 49 2.52 13.22 21.03
N ARG A 50 2.87 14.33 21.71
CA ARG A 50 2.59 14.59 23.13
C ARG A 50 1.09 14.60 23.50
N LYS A 51 0.17 14.46 22.55
CA LYS A 51 -1.26 14.78 22.73
C LYS A 51 -2.24 13.60 22.76
N THR A 52 -1.83 12.34 22.56
CA THR A 52 -2.83 11.26 22.44
C THR A 52 -2.35 9.93 23.02
N ARG A 53 -3.10 9.35 23.97
CA ARG A 53 -3.01 7.94 24.41
C ARG A 53 -3.67 7.02 23.35
N SER A 54 -3.27 7.11 22.08
CA SER A 54 -3.77 6.21 21.04
C SER A 54 -2.93 4.94 21.00
N ILE A 55 -3.59 3.79 20.83
CA ILE A 55 -2.96 2.48 20.65
C ILE A 55 -2.01 2.60 19.44
N LEU A 56 -0.76 2.16 19.61
CA LEU A 56 0.33 2.32 18.64
C LEU A 56 0.21 1.30 17.49
N ILE A 57 -0.90 1.32 16.75
CA ILE A 57 -1.07 0.46 15.56
C ILE A 57 -0.73 1.30 14.33
N PRO A 58 0.28 0.92 13.52
CA PRO A 58 0.58 1.62 12.28
C PRO A 58 -0.63 1.54 11.31
N PRO A 59 -0.83 2.55 10.45
CA PRO A 59 -1.97 2.55 9.52
C PRO A 59 -1.88 1.47 8.44
N CYS A 60 -0.66 1.03 8.13
CA CYS A 60 -0.35 -0.03 7.17
C CYS A 60 0.95 -0.75 7.52
N SER A 61 1.15 -1.92 6.91
CA SER A 61 2.46 -2.59 6.81
C SER A 61 3.10 -2.26 5.47
N VAL A 62 4.43 -2.26 5.42
CA VAL A 62 5.18 -1.97 4.19
C VAL A 62 6.22 -3.05 3.96
N ALA A 63 6.25 -3.58 2.75
CA ALA A 63 7.25 -4.55 2.31
C ALA A 63 7.97 -4.01 1.07
N LEU A 64 9.28 -4.16 1.04
CA LEU A 64 10.09 -3.95 -0.15
C LEU A 64 10.22 -5.28 -0.89
N LEU A 65 9.78 -5.32 -2.14
CA LEU A 65 9.89 -6.48 -3.02
C LEU A 65 10.57 -6.06 -4.32
N GLU A 66 11.85 -6.43 -4.48
CA GLU A 66 12.68 -6.11 -5.65
C GLU A 66 12.60 -4.63 -6.02
N SER A 67 11.72 -4.27 -6.95
CA SER A 67 11.50 -2.90 -7.43
C SER A 67 10.09 -2.36 -7.19
N SER A 68 9.40 -2.86 -6.17
CA SER A 68 8.10 -2.36 -5.74
C SER A 68 8.00 -2.24 -4.23
N LEU A 69 7.40 -1.15 -3.76
CA LEU A 69 6.93 -1.00 -2.39
C LEU A 69 5.47 -1.43 -2.31
N ILE A 70 5.21 -2.41 -1.44
CA ILE A 70 3.87 -2.95 -1.20
C ILE A 70 3.36 -2.39 0.12
N PHE A 71 2.27 -1.63 0.06
CA PHE A 71 1.57 -1.07 1.22
C PHE A 71 0.28 -1.83 1.48
N SER A 72 0.17 -2.49 2.63
CA SER A 72 -1.04 -3.22 3.03
C SER A 72 -1.77 -2.45 4.14
N PHE A 73 -2.90 -1.81 3.82
CA PHE A 73 -3.59 -0.85 4.70
C PHE A 73 -4.60 -1.53 5.63
N HIS A 74 -4.16 -1.99 6.81
CA HIS A 74 -5.06 -2.69 7.75
C HIS A 74 -5.82 -1.77 8.71
N SER A 75 -5.32 -0.55 8.98
CA SER A 75 -5.87 0.31 10.05
C SER A 75 -6.01 1.78 9.66
N LEU A 76 -6.00 2.09 8.36
CA LEU A 76 -6.23 3.43 7.84
C LEU A 76 -7.67 3.89 8.13
N SER A 77 -7.82 4.95 8.93
CA SER A 77 -9.12 5.51 9.34
C SER A 77 -9.43 6.88 8.72
N GLU A 78 -8.42 7.53 8.17
CA GLU A 78 -8.46 8.89 7.62
C GLU A 78 -7.55 8.99 6.39
N ASP A 79 -7.68 10.09 5.65
CA ASP A 79 -6.80 10.33 4.51
C ASP A 79 -5.36 10.52 5.02
N ALA A 80 -4.40 10.07 4.23
CA ALA A 80 -2.98 10.12 4.57
C ALA A 80 -2.15 10.51 3.36
N GLU A 81 -0.91 10.89 3.58
CA GLU A 81 0.10 11.13 2.55
C GLU A 81 1.29 10.22 2.82
N ILE A 82 1.69 9.46 1.80
CA ILE A 82 2.96 8.73 1.80
C ILE A 82 4.01 9.65 1.22
N ILE A 83 5.14 9.74 1.90
CA ILE A 83 6.28 10.56 1.55
C ILE A 83 7.49 9.65 1.46
N LEU A 84 8.15 9.64 0.32
CA LEU A 84 9.48 9.04 0.16
C LEU A 84 10.49 10.16 0.02
N TYR A 85 11.49 10.15 0.89
CA TYR A 85 12.57 11.12 0.89
C TYR A 85 13.90 10.41 0.63
N ASN A 86 14.56 10.74 -0.48
CA ASN A 86 15.89 10.24 -0.77
C ASN A 86 16.92 11.04 0.06
N SER A 87 17.68 10.32 0.88
CA SER A 87 18.60 10.95 1.82
C SER A 87 19.85 11.54 1.17
N ALA A 88 20.21 11.09 -0.04
CA ALA A 88 21.42 11.51 -0.74
C ALA A 88 21.21 12.76 -1.62
N ASN A 89 20.07 12.88 -2.30
CA ASN A 89 19.81 13.95 -3.27
C ASN A 89 18.67 14.90 -2.86
N SER A 90 18.04 14.68 -1.69
CA SER A 90 16.90 15.45 -1.18
C SER A 90 15.65 15.42 -2.06
N GLU A 91 15.54 14.45 -2.98
CA GLU A 91 14.34 14.23 -3.78
C GLU A 91 13.19 13.74 -2.90
N MET A 92 11.98 14.20 -3.21
CA MET A 92 10.78 13.91 -2.43
C MET A 92 9.63 13.49 -3.34
N LEU A 93 9.14 12.27 -3.16
CA LEU A 93 7.89 11.80 -3.77
C LEU A 93 6.77 11.85 -2.74
N ARG A 94 5.62 12.40 -3.13
CA ARG A 94 4.42 12.47 -2.28
C ARG A 94 3.25 11.81 -2.98
N ILE A 95 2.55 10.93 -2.26
CA ILE A 95 1.45 10.14 -2.80
C ILE A 95 0.27 10.29 -1.84
N PRO A 96 -0.81 10.98 -2.24
CA PRO A 96 -2.01 11.09 -1.43
C PRO A 96 -2.76 9.75 -1.40
N ILE A 97 -3.19 9.34 -0.20
CA ILE A 97 -3.89 8.10 0.08
C ILE A 97 -5.25 8.43 0.68
N SER A 98 -6.31 7.96 0.04
CA SER A 98 -7.65 8.08 0.62
C SER A 98 -7.89 7.00 1.67
N ARG A 99 -8.61 7.35 2.73
CA ARG A 99 -9.09 6.41 3.77
C ARG A 99 -9.85 5.20 3.22
N TYR A 100 -10.41 5.30 2.01
CA TYR A 100 -11.12 4.21 1.35
C TYR A 100 -10.19 3.08 0.86
N GLN A 101 -8.87 3.26 0.94
CA GLN A 101 -7.87 2.19 0.75
C GLN A 101 -7.79 1.23 1.95
N ARG A 102 -8.59 1.41 3.01
CA ARG A 102 -8.61 0.46 4.13
C ARG A 102 -9.01 -0.94 3.65
N GLY A 103 -8.17 -1.92 3.98
CA GLY A 103 -8.32 -3.33 3.57
C GLY A 103 -7.80 -3.62 2.17
N SER A 104 -7.16 -2.66 1.49
CA SER A 104 -6.54 -2.84 0.19
C SER A 104 -5.01 -2.94 0.31
N GLU A 105 -4.41 -3.36 -0.80
CA GLU A 105 -2.98 -3.27 -1.04
C GLU A 105 -2.71 -2.29 -2.17
N MET A 106 -1.65 -1.51 -2.03
CA MET A 106 -1.17 -0.61 -3.07
C MET A 106 0.29 -0.93 -3.37
N ASN A 107 0.56 -1.13 -4.65
CA ASN A 107 1.90 -1.36 -5.16
C ASN A 107 2.41 -0.08 -5.82
N ILE A 108 3.55 0.41 -5.35
CA ILE A 108 4.25 1.55 -5.96
C ILE A 108 5.52 0.99 -6.60
N PRO A 109 5.62 0.97 -7.94
CA PRO A 109 6.87 0.65 -8.59
C PRO A 109 7.90 1.71 -8.21
N ILE A 110 9.14 1.28 -7.99
CA ILE A 110 10.27 2.14 -7.61
C ILE A 110 11.44 2.01 -8.61
N ASP A 111 11.22 1.39 -9.78
CA ASP A 111 12.23 1.26 -10.85
C ASP A 111 12.79 2.60 -11.35
N TYR A 112 12.03 3.68 -11.16
CA TYR A 112 12.42 5.04 -11.54
C TYR A 112 13.14 5.80 -10.43
N LEU A 113 13.19 5.26 -9.21
CA LEU A 113 13.89 5.86 -8.09
C LEU A 113 15.39 5.58 -8.21
N GLU A 114 16.22 6.57 -7.86
CA GLU A 114 17.66 6.35 -7.78
C GLU A 114 17.99 5.36 -6.66
N MET A 115 19.00 4.52 -6.87
CA MET A 115 19.47 3.63 -5.80
C MET A 115 20.02 4.44 -4.62
N GLY A 116 19.76 3.98 -3.41
CA GLY A 116 20.23 4.64 -2.19
C GLY A 116 19.27 4.50 -1.01
N SER A 117 19.52 5.30 0.03
CA SER A 117 18.78 5.24 1.29
C SER A 117 17.58 6.17 1.29
N TYR A 118 16.41 5.62 1.60
CA TYR A 118 15.15 6.33 1.64
C TYR A 118 14.56 6.36 3.05
N THR A 119 14.05 7.53 3.41
CA THR A 119 13.13 7.68 4.54
C THR A 119 11.71 7.62 4.00
N LEU A 120 10.93 6.68 4.50
CA LEU A 120 9.50 6.57 4.27
C LEU A 120 8.78 7.26 5.43
N GLU A 121 7.90 8.20 5.12
CA GLU A 121 7.03 8.85 6.10
C GLU A 121 5.56 8.69 5.68
N ILE A 122 4.69 8.39 6.63
CA ILE A 122 3.24 8.36 6.44
C ILE A 122 2.63 9.38 7.37
N VAL A 123 1.98 10.38 6.79
CA VAL A 123 1.35 11.49 7.51
C VAL A 123 -0.15 11.37 7.39
N THR A 124 -0.86 11.18 8.50
CA THR A 124 -2.33 11.16 8.50
C THR A 124 -2.89 12.58 8.55
N ALA A 125 -4.14 12.77 8.13
CA ALA A 125 -4.81 14.08 8.18
C ALA A 125 -4.89 14.68 9.60
N SER A 126 -4.93 13.84 10.64
CA SER A 126 -4.84 14.25 12.04
C SER A 126 -3.44 14.68 12.49
N GLY A 127 -2.43 14.55 11.62
CA GLY A 127 -1.05 14.91 11.91
C GLY A 127 -0.29 13.83 12.68
N GLU A 128 -0.68 12.55 12.58
CA GLU A 128 0.17 11.46 13.05
C GLU A 128 1.23 11.14 11.99
N HIS A 129 2.48 10.99 12.45
CA HIS A 129 3.62 10.69 11.60
C HIS A 129 4.18 9.32 11.94
N TRP A 130 4.38 8.50 10.91
CA TRP A 130 5.00 7.18 10.98
C TRP A 130 6.21 7.14 10.07
N TYR A 131 7.32 6.59 10.54
CA TYR A 131 8.58 6.55 9.82
C TYR A 131 9.08 5.13 9.60
N GLY A 132 9.52 4.84 8.39
CA GLY A 132 10.31 3.67 8.04
C GLY A 132 11.58 4.09 7.32
N TYR A 133 12.57 3.21 7.31
CA TYR A 133 13.81 3.42 6.59
C TYR A 133 14.09 2.16 5.77
N PHE A 134 14.51 2.35 4.52
CA PHE A 134 14.93 1.25 3.66
C PHE A 134 16.04 1.70 2.72
N GLU A 135 16.79 0.73 2.22
CA GLU A 135 17.81 0.93 1.20
C GLU A 135 17.33 0.29 -0.09
N TYR A 136 17.32 1.05 -1.19
CA TYR A 136 17.00 0.53 -2.50
C TYR A 136 18.29 0.24 -3.26
N VAL A 137 18.55 -1.05 -3.49
CA VAL A 137 19.73 -1.56 -4.20
C VAL A 137 19.32 -2.30 -5.47
N ALA A 138 20.17 -2.27 -6.49
CA ALA A 138 19.95 -3.06 -7.70
C ALA A 138 19.85 -4.56 -7.37
N SER A 139 18.84 -5.23 -7.92
CA SER A 139 18.68 -6.69 -7.79
C SER A 139 19.91 -7.48 -8.27
N ASP A 140 20.71 -6.90 -9.18
CA ASP A 140 21.93 -7.50 -9.74
C ASP A 140 23.08 -7.67 -8.73
N THR A 141 22.93 -7.24 -7.48
CA THR A 141 23.96 -7.39 -6.44
C THR A 141 23.85 -8.65 -5.58
N PHE A 142 22.77 -9.44 -5.71
CA PHE A 142 22.69 -10.78 -5.10
C PHE A 142 23.24 -11.86 -6.05
N SER A 143 24.54 -11.85 -6.28
CA SER A 143 25.27 -12.98 -6.86
C SER A 143 26.54 -13.21 -6.06
N LEU A 144 26.47 -14.10 -5.06
CA LEU A 144 27.60 -14.70 -4.35
C LEU A 144 27.27 -16.13 -3.96
#